data_AF-A0A814Q9R7-F1
#
_entry.id   AF-A0A814Q9R7-F1
#
_cell.length_a   1.000
_cell.length_b   1.000
_cell.length_c   1.000
_cell.angle_alpha   90.00
_cell.angle_beta   90.00
_cell.angle_gamma   90.00
#
_symmetry.space_group_name_H-M   'P 1'
#
loop_
_entity.id
_entity.type
_entity.pdbx_description
1 polymer ?
#
loop_
_entity_poly.entity_id
_entity_poly.type
_entity_poly.pdbx_seq_one_letter_code
_entity_poly.pdbx_strand_id
1 'polypeptide(L)'
;MEVYRGANLDPEMIACYKEAIGTYKCWYGFSSTSKNRQKAEIFGNALFIIDLTKTTAGGFDISSYSCYPNEDEVLLPAGTEFKIITVESDTENNTYRIYLTIINDMDNEYFSNLSNKHLSVEDARAVANALKINKTLNELDISNNNILNECATFIADALMINKTLDWLDISNNNISNEGATSIADALVINKTLDWLDISNNNISNEGATSIADALKVNTTLWKLYISNNNISNEGATSIADALMINKTLDWLDISNNNISNEGATSIADALKINKRLHWLDISNNNISNEGATSIADALKVNTTLWKLYISNNNISNGGATFSADKRMMF
;
A
#
# COMPACT_ATOMS: atom_id res chain seq x y z
N MET A 1 29.40 -4.52 8.54
CA MET A 1 28.94 -4.04 7.22
C MET A 1 29.70 -4.86 6.20
N GLU A 2 29.16 -6.00 5.77
CA GLU A 2 29.65 -6.78 4.62
C GLU A 2 28.42 -7.39 3.93
N VAL A 3 28.36 -7.22 2.61
CA VAL A 3 27.24 -7.55 1.71
C VAL A 3 27.82 -8.42 0.58
N TYR A 4 27.18 -9.56 0.29
CA TYR A 4 27.61 -10.50 -0.76
C TYR A 4 27.06 -10.10 -2.14
N ARG A 5 27.77 -10.48 -3.23
CA ARG A 5 27.64 -9.90 -4.58
C ARG A 5 27.51 -10.99 -5.67
N GLY A 6 26.70 -10.72 -6.69
CA GLY A 6 26.52 -11.57 -7.88
C GLY A 6 26.85 -10.85 -9.19
N ALA A 7 27.46 -11.59 -10.12
CA ALA A 7 27.95 -11.07 -11.40
C ALA A 7 26.83 -10.92 -12.44
N ASN A 8 26.91 -9.85 -13.24
CA ASN A 8 26.16 -9.67 -14.47
C ASN A 8 26.72 -10.63 -15.53
N LEU A 9 25.91 -11.53 -16.10
CA LEU A 9 26.32 -12.39 -17.22
C LEU A 9 25.49 -12.06 -18.46
N ASP A 10 26.21 -11.80 -19.55
CA ASP A 10 25.66 -11.63 -20.90
C ASP A 10 24.88 -12.90 -21.33
N PRO A 11 23.79 -12.81 -22.13
CA PRO A 11 22.97 -13.96 -22.51
C PRO A 11 23.74 -15.08 -23.24
N GLU A 12 24.87 -14.78 -23.89
CA GLU A 12 25.73 -15.77 -24.53
C GLU A 12 26.62 -16.56 -23.54
N MET A 13 26.83 -16.04 -22.32
CA MET A 13 27.62 -16.67 -21.25
C MET A 13 26.82 -17.65 -20.39
N ILE A 14 25.51 -17.72 -20.56
CA ILE A 14 24.64 -18.71 -19.87
C ILE A 14 25.02 -20.16 -20.25
N ALA A 15 25.79 -20.36 -21.33
CA ALA A 15 26.05 -21.68 -21.86
C ALA A 15 27.32 -22.41 -21.39
N CYS A 16 28.39 -21.79 -20.86
CA CYS A 16 29.67 -22.48 -20.58
C CYS A 16 30.46 -21.94 -19.38
N TYR A 17 31.18 -22.81 -18.66
CA TYR A 17 32.26 -22.43 -17.73
C TYR A 17 33.60 -23.11 -18.12
N LYS A 18 34.73 -22.52 -17.71
CA LYS A 18 36.10 -22.89 -18.12
C LYS A 18 36.86 -23.51 -16.94
N GLU A 19 37.29 -24.76 -17.06
CA GLU A 19 38.28 -25.34 -16.13
C GLU A 19 39.70 -24.85 -16.46
N ALA A 20 40.61 -24.96 -15.49
CA ALA A 20 41.98 -24.44 -15.48
C ALA A 20 42.88 -24.86 -16.66
N ILE A 21 42.38 -25.70 -17.58
CA ILE A 21 43.10 -26.19 -18.76
C ILE A 21 42.21 -26.08 -20.02
N GLY A 22 41.79 -24.87 -20.36
CA GLY A 22 41.60 -24.44 -21.77
C GLY A 22 40.52 -25.09 -22.64
N THR A 23 39.57 -25.88 -22.12
CA THR A 23 38.43 -26.39 -22.93
C THR A 23 37.08 -26.01 -22.31
N TYR A 24 36.14 -25.59 -23.16
CA TYR A 24 34.78 -25.17 -22.79
C TYR A 24 33.82 -26.37 -22.85
N LYS A 25 32.94 -26.52 -21.85
CA LYS A 25 31.80 -27.46 -21.92
C LYS A 25 30.48 -26.77 -21.62
N CYS A 26 29.46 -27.12 -22.41
CA CYS A 26 28.12 -26.57 -22.28
C CYS A 26 27.30 -27.21 -21.13
N TRP A 27 26.32 -26.50 -20.60
CA TRP A 27 25.36 -26.88 -19.51
C TRP A 27 24.62 -28.23 -19.64
N TYR A 28 24.80 -28.97 -20.74
CA TYR A 28 24.16 -30.27 -21.00
C TYR A 28 24.66 -31.44 -20.12
N GLY A 29 25.49 -31.19 -19.10
CA GLY A 29 26.00 -32.21 -18.17
C GLY A 29 25.06 -32.60 -17.01
N PHE A 30 23.98 -31.84 -16.76
CA PHE A 30 23.02 -32.18 -15.71
C PHE A 30 21.82 -32.97 -16.25
N SER A 31 21.44 -34.04 -15.57
CA SER A 31 20.23 -34.80 -15.92
C SER A 31 19.00 -33.89 -15.89
N SER A 32 18.04 -34.13 -16.77
CA SER A 32 16.75 -33.40 -16.84
C SER A 32 15.91 -33.51 -15.56
N THR A 33 16.33 -34.34 -14.61
CA THR A 33 15.73 -34.54 -13.28
C THR A 33 16.40 -33.72 -12.17
N SER A 34 17.47 -32.96 -12.48
CA SER A 34 18.11 -32.07 -11.51
C SER A 34 17.19 -30.91 -11.13
N LYS A 35 16.82 -30.85 -9.84
CA LYS A 35 15.96 -29.78 -9.29
C LYS A 35 16.57 -28.39 -9.50
N ASN A 36 17.89 -28.27 -9.48
CA ASN A 36 18.58 -26.99 -9.66
C ASN A 36 18.49 -26.51 -11.12
N ARG A 37 18.55 -27.44 -12.08
CA ARG A 37 18.35 -27.14 -13.50
C ARG A 37 16.91 -26.70 -13.78
N GLN A 38 15.93 -27.41 -13.23
CA GLN A 38 14.51 -27.05 -13.37
C GLN A 38 14.21 -25.68 -12.74
N LYS A 39 14.81 -25.36 -11.59
CA LYS A 39 14.65 -24.06 -10.93
C LYS A 39 15.33 -22.92 -11.69
N ALA A 40 16.51 -23.14 -12.26
CA ALA A 40 17.18 -22.15 -13.09
C ALA A 40 16.44 -21.89 -14.42
N GLU A 41 15.87 -22.94 -15.03
CA GLU A 41 15.08 -22.86 -16.27
C GLU A 41 13.72 -22.16 -16.06
N ILE A 42 13.14 -22.20 -14.86
CA ILE A 42 11.86 -21.55 -14.54
C ILE A 42 12.03 -20.07 -14.19
N PHE A 43 13.10 -19.70 -13.47
CA PHE A 43 13.13 -18.40 -12.77
C PHE A 43 14.07 -17.34 -13.33
N GLY A 44 14.99 -17.67 -14.25
CA GLY A 44 15.79 -16.69 -14.99
C GLY A 44 16.63 -15.72 -14.13
N ASN A 45 17.96 -15.89 -14.18
CA ASN A 45 18.98 -15.05 -13.53
C ASN A 45 19.06 -15.11 -11.99
N ALA A 46 20.31 -15.33 -11.55
CA ALA A 46 20.90 -15.32 -10.20
C ALA A 46 19.96 -15.28 -8.97
N LEU A 47 19.86 -16.43 -8.29
CA LEU A 47 19.20 -16.59 -7.00
C LEU A 47 20.25 -16.58 -5.87
N PHE A 48 20.16 -15.65 -4.93
CA PHE A 48 20.86 -15.75 -3.64
C PHE A 48 19.94 -16.39 -2.60
N ILE A 49 20.43 -17.41 -1.90
CA ILE A 49 19.74 -18.09 -0.80
C ILE A 49 20.43 -17.67 0.49
N ILE A 50 19.70 -16.98 1.37
CA ILE A 50 20.17 -16.69 2.74
C ILE A 50 19.36 -17.56 3.70
N ASP A 51 20.04 -18.48 4.39
CA ASP A 51 19.48 -19.23 5.51
C ASP A 51 19.61 -18.38 6.79
N LEU A 52 18.49 -18.06 7.43
CA LEU A 52 18.45 -17.36 8.71
C LEU A 52 18.08 -18.32 9.84
N THR A 53 18.95 -18.40 10.85
CA THR A 53 18.70 -19.15 12.10
C THR A 53 18.46 -18.19 13.25
N LYS A 54 17.35 -18.36 13.97
CA LYS A 54 16.99 -17.57 15.15
C LYS A 54 17.89 -17.98 16.33
N THR A 55 18.66 -17.04 16.88
CA THR A 55 19.44 -17.32 18.10
C THR A 55 18.60 -17.12 19.35
N THR A 56 18.98 -17.79 20.44
CA THR A 56 18.30 -17.76 21.75
C THR A 56 18.25 -16.37 22.40
N ALA A 57 18.97 -15.38 21.85
CA ALA A 57 18.99 -13.99 22.32
C ALA A 57 18.06 -13.04 21.53
N GLY A 58 17.20 -13.56 20.65
CA GLY A 58 16.20 -12.75 19.93
C GLY A 58 16.75 -12.00 18.71
N GLY A 59 17.99 -12.26 18.30
CA GLY A 59 18.58 -11.79 17.04
C GLY A 59 18.74 -12.91 16.01
N PHE A 60 18.71 -12.56 14.73
CA PHE A 60 19.06 -13.46 13.62
C PHE A 60 20.57 -13.47 13.42
N ASP A 61 21.20 -14.65 13.44
CA ASP A 61 22.63 -14.80 13.15
C ASP A 61 22.81 -15.02 11.64
N ILE A 62 23.56 -14.12 11.00
CA ILE A 62 23.88 -14.13 9.57
C ILE A 62 25.33 -14.57 9.30
N SER A 63 26.07 -15.03 10.32
CA SER A 63 27.55 -15.12 10.29
C SER A 63 28.14 -16.48 9.93
N SER A 64 27.35 -17.53 9.73
CA SER A 64 27.89 -18.87 9.44
C SER A 64 27.48 -19.38 8.07
N TYR A 65 28.30 -19.14 7.04
CA TYR A 65 28.73 -20.12 6.02
C TYR A 65 29.68 -19.43 5.01
N SER A 66 30.98 -19.52 5.29
CA SER A 66 32.05 -19.07 4.40
C SER A 66 32.71 -20.27 3.70
N CYS A 67 32.69 -20.31 2.36
CA CYS A 67 33.66 -21.05 1.54
C CYS A 67 33.92 -20.28 0.22
N TYR A 68 34.97 -19.44 0.25
CA TYR A 68 35.72 -18.65 -0.78
C TYR A 68 35.44 -18.77 -2.31
N PRO A 69 35.57 -17.64 -3.04
CA PRO A 69 36.13 -17.57 -4.39
C PRO A 69 37.48 -16.81 -4.47
N ASN A 70 38.25 -17.10 -5.53
CA ASN A 70 39.66 -16.72 -5.78
C ASN A 70 39.87 -15.30 -6.39
N GLU A 71 41.14 -14.89 -6.40
CA GLU A 71 41.76 -13.54 -6.52
C GLU A 71 41.46 -12.64 -7.75
N ASP A 72 40.50 -12.94 -8.63
CA ASP A 72 40.29 -12.12 -9.85
C ASP A 72 38.84 -11.57 -10.01
N GLU A 73 38.14 -11.29 -8.91
CA GLU A 73 36.74 -10.82 -8.97
C GLU A 73 36.56 -9.30 -9.00
N VAL A 74 35.79 -8.84 -10.00
CA VAL A 74 35.35 -7.45 -10.17
C VAL A 74 34.23 -7.14 -9.17
N LEU A 75 34.50 -6.17 -8.31
CA LEU A 75 33.62 -5.67 -7.25
C LEU A 75 32.36 -4.97 -7.81
N LEU A 76 31.16 -5.32 -7.35
CA LEU A 76 29.97 -4.45 -7.53
C LEU A 76 30.18 -3.07 -6.87
N PRO A 77 29.42 -2.02 -7.21
CA PRO A 77 29.50 -0.75 -6.50
C PRO A 77 29.01 -0.88 -5.04
N ALA A 78 29.46 0.00 -4.15
CA ALA A 78 28.80 0.19 -2.86
C ALA A 78 27.44 0.86 -3.12
N GLY A 79 26.36 0.38 -2.48
CA GLY A 79 25.00 0.87 -2.70
C GLY A 79 24.14 0.05 -3.65
N THR A 80 24.59 -1.12 -4.10
CA THR A 80 23.73 -2.06 -4.84
C THR A 80 22.58 -2.55 -3.96
N GLU A 81 21.36 -2.35 -4.42
CA GLU A 81 20.14 -2.70 -3.70
C GLU A 81 19.65 -4.11 -4.06
N PHE A 82 18.90 -4.75 -3.17
CA PHE A 82 18.42 -6.13 -3.31
C PHE A 82 16.92 -6.24 -3.02
N LYS A 83 16.25 -7.15 -3.73
CA LYS A 83 14.83 -7.51 -3.63
C LYS A 83 14.65 -8.84 -2.93
N ILE A 84 13.74 -8.93 -1.96
CA ILE A 84 13.23 -10.21 -1.46
C ILE A 84 12.17 -10.73 -2.44
N ILE A 85 12.40 -11.91 -2.99
CA ILE A 85 11.53 -12.60 -3.96
C ILE A 85 10.49 -13.45 -3.22
N THR A 86 10.94 -14.22 -2.23
CA THR A 86 10.08 -15.05 -1.40
C THR A 86 10.77 -15.39 -0.08
N VAL A 87 9.99 -15.74 0.92
CA VAL A 87 10.47 -16.22 2.22
C VAL A 87 9.80 -17.56 2.51
N GLU A 88 10.59 -18.61 2.65
CA GLU A 88 10.10 -19.92 3.09
C GLU A 88 10.38 -20.07 4.58
N SER A 89 9.38 -20.49 5.37
CA SER A 89 9.56 -20.83 6.78
C SER A 89 9.51 -22.34 6.98
N ASP A 90 10.49 -22.90 7.67
CA ASP A 90 10.44 -24.26 8.23
C ASP A 90 10.13 -24.15 9.72
N THR A 91 8.87 -24.43 10.08
CA THR A 91 8.37 -24.28 11.44
C THR A 91 8.85 -25.37 12.40
N GLU A 92 9.25 -26.53 11.89
CA GLU A 92 9.80 -27.61 12.73
C GLU A 92 11.23 -27.28 13.19
N ASN A 93 12.00 -26.63 12.32
CA ASN A 93 13.39 -26.28 12.58
C ASN A 93 13.60 -24.80 12.93
N ASN A 94 12.53 -23.99 12.92
CA ASN A 94 12.56 -22.56 13.21
C ASN A 94 13.60 -21.80 12.36
N THR A 95 13.64 -22.14 11.07
CA THR A 95 14.53 -21.53 10.08
C THR A 95 13.72 -20.83 9.00
N TYR A 96 14.29 -19.75 8.44
CA TYR A 96 13.69 -18.98 7.36
C TYR A 96 14.67 -18.91 6.20
N ARG A 97 14.19 -19.17 4.98
CA ARG A 97 14.95 -18.97 3.74
C ARG A 97 14.43 -17.74 3.03
N ILE A 98 15.30 -16.75 2.88
CA ILE A 98 14.99 -15.53 2.15
C ILE A 98 15.67 -15.61 0.79
N TYR A 99 14.87 -15.53 -0.26
CA TYR A 99 15.34 -15.50 -1.63
C TYR A 99 15.48 -14.06 -2.08
N LEU A 100 16.65 -13.69 -2.60
CA LEU A 100 16.96 -12.32 -3.02
C LEU A 100 17.30 -12.21 -4.52
N THR A 101 16.97 -11.09 -5.17
CA THR A 101 17.51 -10.66 -6.49
C THR A 101 18.10 -9.25 -6.41
N ILE A 102 19.00 -8.88 -7.33
CA ILE A 102 19.64 -7.55 -7.38
C ILE A 102 18.66 -6.57 -8.06
N ILE A 103 18.44 -5.40 -7.44
CA ILE A 103 17.70 -4.32 -8.06
C ILE A 103 18.65 -3.63 -9.04
N ASN A 104 18.51 -3.94 -10.32
CA ASN A 104 19.02 -3.03 -11.34
C ASN A 104 18.12 -1.80 -11.34
N ASP A 105 18.71 -0.63 -11.51
CA ASP A 105 18.14 0.74 -11.49
C ASP A 105 17.05 0.99 -12.57
N MET A 106 16.37 -0.07 -13.02
CA MET A 106 15.39 -0.12 -14.10
C MET A 106 14.02 -0.64 -13.63
N ASP A 107 13.88 -1.19 -12.41
CA ASP A 107 12.64 -1.90 -11.98
C ASP A 107 12.00 -1.35 -10.68
N ASN A 108 11.84 -0.03 -10.57
CA ASN A 108 11.03 0.58 -9.49
C ASN A 108 9.53 0.22 -9.59
N GLU A 109 9.08 -0.29 -10.73
CA GLU A 109 7.69 -0.68 -11.02
C GLU A 109 7.25 -1.98 -10.31
N TYR A 110 8.18 -2.81 -9.82
CA TYR A 110 7.87 -4.18 -9.36
C TYR A 110 7.82 -4.38 -7.84
N PHE A 111 8.03 -3.31 -7.05
CA PHE A 111 8.00 -3.34 -5.58
C PHE A 111 6.89 -2.52 -4.95
N SER A 112 6.43 -1.49 -5.66
CA SER A 112 5.26 -0.75 -5.25
C SER A 112 4.03 -1.64 -5.19
N ASN A 113 4.02 -2.84 -5.81
CA ASN A 113 2.85 -3.71 -5.86
C ASN A 113 3.06 -5.10 -5.21
N LEU A 114 2.59 -5.22 -3.97
CA LEU A 114 2.41 -6.45 -3.21
C LEU A 114 0.92 -6.85 -3.13
N SER A 115 0.09 -6.37 -4.05
CA SER A 115 -1.32 -6.74 -4.07
C SER A 115 -1.52 -8.22 -4.43
N ASN A 116 -2.57 -8.85 -3.88
CA ASN A 116 -2.95 -10.23 -4.22
C ASN A 116 -1.85 -11.27 -3.94
N LYS A 117 -1.07 -11.10 -2.86
CA LYS A 117 0.04 -12.00 -2.50
C LYS A 117 -0.26 -12.92 -1.32
N HIS A 118 -1.46 -12.85 -0.76
CA HIS A 118 -1.85 -13.60 0.46
C HIS A 118 -0.88 -13.37 1.61
N LEU A 119 -0.49 -12.11 1.82
CA LEU A 119 0.46 -11.74 2.87
C LEU A 119 -0.01 -12.25 4.24
N SER A 120 0.86 -13.01 4.90
CA SER A 120 0.67 -13.41 6.29
C SER A 120 0.94 -12.24 7.24
N VAL A 121 0.60 -12.42 8.51
CA VAL A 121 0.95 -11.46 9.58
C VAL A 121 2.46 -11.23 9.65
N GLU A 122 3.23 -12.28 9.41
CA GLU A 122 4.69 -12.22 9.41
C GLU A 122 5.24 -11.43 8.22
N ASP A 123 4.62 -11.56 7.05
CA ASP A 123 4.99 -10.78 5.88
C ASP A 123 4.66 -9.30 6.08
N ALA A 124 3.49 -8.97 6.63
CA ALA A 124 3.12 -7.60 6.96
C ALA A 124 4.09 -6.99 8.00
N ARG A 125 4.53 -7.77 8.99
CA ARG A 125 5.54 -7.36 9.96
C ARG A 125 6.90 -7.11 9.30
N ALA A 126 7.31 -7.97 8.36
CA ALA A 126 8.54 -7.80 7.60
C ALA A 126 8.49 -6.53 6.73
N VAL A 127 7.38 -6.30 6.02
CA VAL A 127 7.14 -5.07 5.24
C VAL A 127 7.24 -3.83 6.14
N ALA A 128 6.56 -3.84 7.29
CA ALA A 128 6.64 -2.74 8.25
C ALA A 128 8.07 -2.47 8.74
N ASN A 129 8.83 -3.51 9.07
CA ASN A 129 10.22 -3.35 9.49
C ASN A 129 11.11 -2.82 8.37
N ALA A 130 10.88 -3.27 7.13
CA ALA A 130 11.57 -2.73 5.95
C ALA A 130 11.23 -1.25 5.74
N LEU A 131 9.96 -0.86 5.84
CA LEU A 131 9.52 0.54 5.71
C LEU A 131 10.18 1.47 6.74
N LYS A 132 10.39 1.01 7.99
CA LYS A 132 11.03 1.83 9.04
C LYS A 132 12.47 2.25 8.67
N ILE A 133 13.22 1.35 8.04
CA ILE A 133 14.61 1.61 7.64
C ILE A 133 14.74 2.16 6.22
N ASN A 134 13.76 1.87 5.36
CA ASN A 134 13.76 2.31 3.96
C ASN A 134 13.75 3.85 3.86
N LYS A 135 14.48 4.37 2.87
CA LYS A 135 14.67 5.81 2.60
C LYS A 135 14.43 6.18 1.13
N THR A 136 13.83 5.29 0.35
CA THR A 136 13.72 5.44 -1.11
C THR A 136 12.35 5.08 -1.67
N LEU A 137 11.57 4.25 -0.95
CA LEU A 137 10.24 3.84 -1.37
C LEU A 137 9.25 4.97 -1.05
N ASN A 138 8.56 5.41 -2.10
CA ASN A 138 7.52 6.44 -2.07
C ASN A 138 6.12 5.82 -2.14
N GLU A 139 5.97 4.74 -2.91
CA GLU A 139 4.67 4.10 -3.16
C GLU A 139 4.65 2.64 -2.66
N LEU A 140 3.60 2.28 -1.93
CA LEU A 140 3.35 0.91 -1.50
C LEU A 140 1.87 0.54 -1.66
N ASP A 141 1.62 -0.49 -2.45
CA ASP A 141 0.34 -1.18 -2.63
C ASP A 141 0.45 -2.56 -1.99
N ILE A 142 -0.27 -2.75 -0.89
CA ILE A 142 -0.49 -4.04 -0.22
C ILE A 142 -1.98 -4.39 -0.21
N SER A 143 -2.74 -3.87 -1.19
CA SER A 143 -4.16 -4.12 -1.35
C SER A 143 -4.48 -5.57 -1.66
N ASN A 144 -5.75 -5.98 -1.54
CA ASN A 144 -6.19 -7.32 -1.93
C ASN A 144 -5.41 -8.45 -1.24
N ASN A 145 -5.14 -8.28 0.06
CA ASN A 145 -4.47 -9.26 0.89
C ASN A 145 -5.38 -9.66 2.06
N ASN A 146 -4.84 -10.42 3.02
CA ASN A 146 -5.53 -10.75 4.27
C ASN A 146 -4.97 -9.94 5.45
N ILE A 147 -4.73 -8.64 5.25
CA ILE A 147 -4.23 -7.76 6.31
C ILE A 147 -5.33 -7.59 7.35
N LEU A 148 -5.06 -8.08 8.55
CA LEU A 148 -5.91 -7.94 9.74
C LEU A 148 -5.49 -6.71 10.57
N ASN A 149 -6.22 -6.41 11.65
CA ASN A 149 -5.93 -5.29 12.55
C ASN A 149 -4.50 -5.28 13.10
N GLU A 150 -3.95 -6.45 13.42
CA GLU A 150 -2.56 -6.58 13.89
C GLU A 150 -1.56 -6.11 12.81
N CYS A 151 -1.78 -6.51 11.55
CA CYS A 151 -0.96 -6.09 10.42
C CYS A 151 -1.07 -4.58 10.17
N ALA A 152 -2.28 -4.02 10.24
CA ALA A 152 -2.49 -2.57 10.11
C ALA A 152 -1.73 -1.78 11.19
N THR A 153 -1.64 -2.33 12.40
CA THR A 153 -0.82 -1.75 13.49
C THR A 153 0.67 -1.75 13.14
N PHE A 154 1.21 -2.81 12.55
CA PHE A 154 2.61 -2.81 12.10
C PHE A 154 2.87 -1.76 11.02
N ILE A 155 1.95 -1.60 10.06
CA ILE A 155 2.05 -0.57 9.02
C ILE A 155 1.96 0.83 9.63
N ALA A 156 1.03 1.07 10.56
CA ALA A 156 0.93 2.32 11.31
C ALA A 156 2.23 2.67 12.04
N ASP A 157 2.83 1.71 12.75
CA ASP A 157 4.12 1.87 13.41
C ASP A 157 5.23 2.26 12.43
N ALA A 158 5.20 1.68 11.22
CA ALA A 158 6.15 2.01 10.19
C ALA A 158 5.94 3.44 9.66
N LEU A 159 4.68 3.84 9.42
CA LEU A 159 4.32 5.19 8.97
C LEU A 159 4.75 6.28 9.95
N MET A 160 4.69 6.03 11.26
CA MET A 160 5.16 7.02 12.25
C MET A 160 6.66 7.36 12.09
N ILE A 161 7.46 6.39 11.65
CA ILE A 161 8.91 6.50 11.53
C ILE A 161 9.33 6.86 10.10
N ASN A 162 8.71 6.25 9.09
CA ASN A 162 9.04 6.45 7.69
C ASN A 162 8.77 7.91 7.27
N LYS A 163 9.66 8.45 6.44
CA LYS A 163 9.64 9.85 5.96
C LYS A 163 9.75 9.95 4.44
N THR A 164 9.44 8.88 3.72
CA THR A 164 9.59 8.80 2.26
C THR A 164 8.33 8.32 1.58
N LEU A 165 7.58 7.42 2.22
CA LEU A 165 6.31 6.93 1.72
C LEU A 165 5.31 8.09 1.69
N ASP A 166 4.84 8.40 0.49
CA ASP A 166 3.85 9.42 0.18
C ASP A 166 2.55 8.80 -0.33
N TRP A 167 2.59 7.57 -0.88
CA TRP A 167 1.45 6.85 -1.42
C TRP A 167 1.31 5.46 -0.79
N LEU A 168 0.12 5.16 -0.25
CA LEU A 168 -0.19 3.88 0.37
C LEU A 168 -1.58 3.36 -0.03
N ASP A 169 -1.63 2.17 -0.62
CA ASP A 169 -2.86 1.41 -0.85
C ASP A 169 -2.90 0.18 0.06
N ILE A 170 -3.87 0.16 0.97
CA ILE A 170 -4.21 -0.94 1.87
C ILE A 170 -5.67 -1.39 1.67
N SER A 171 -6.26 -1.06 0.51
CA SER A 171 -7.64 -1.39 0.17
C SER A 171 -7.87 -2.91 0.02
N ASN A 172 -9.12 -3.35 0.06
CA ASN A 172 -9.50 -4.76 -0.14
C ASN A 172 -8.77 -5.71 0.82
N ASN A 173 -8.82 -5.39 2.11
CA ASN A 173 -8.21 -6.16 3.19
C ASN A 173 -9.26 -6.43 4.29
N ASN A 174 -8.84 -6.96 5.43
CA ASN A 174 -9.69 -7.25 6.57
C ASN A 174 -9.41 -6.31 7.74
N ILE A 175 -9.22 -5.02 7.44
CA ILE A 175 -8.98 -3.97 8.43
C ILE A 175 -10.32 -3.51 9.01
N SER A 176 -10.51 -3.63 10.32
CA SER A 176 -11.70 -3.12 11.02
C SER A 176 -11.46 -1.71 11.57
N ASN A 177 -12.44 -1.19 12.32
CA ASN A 177 -12.34 0.03 13.11
C ASN A 177 -11.04 0.14 13.94
N GLU A 178 -10.56 -0.96 14.52
CA GLU A 178 -9.32 -0.98 15.33
C GLU A 178 -8.09 -0.68 14.47
N GLY A 179 -7.92 -1.40 13.35
CA GLY A 179 -6.79 -1.17 12.45
C GLY A 179 -6.86 0.20 11.78
N ALA A 180 -8.05 0.70 11.45
CA ALA A 180 -8.24 2.06 10.96
C ALA A 180 -7.85 3.12 11.99
N THR A 181 -8.11 2.86 13.28
CA THR A 181 -7.66 3.73 14.38
C THR A 181 -6.14 3.77 14.48
N SER A 182 -5.46 2.63 14.36
CA SER A 182 -3.98 2.61 14.30
C SER A 182 -3.44 3.44 13.12
N ILE A 183 -4.05 3.31 11.94
CA ILE A 183 -3.66 4.13 10.77
C ILE A 183 -3.93 5.62 11.01
N ALA A 184 -5.07 5.96 11.62
CA ALA A 184 -5.39 7.35 11.97
C ALA A 184 -4.39 7.96 12.95
N ASP A 185 -3.99 7.22 13.99
CA ASP A 185 -2.94 7.64 14.93
C ASP A 185 -1.62 7.92 14.22
N ALA A 186 -1.25 7.06 13.26
CA ALA A 186 -0.08 7.28 12.44
C ALA A 186 -0.20 8.54 11.55
N LEU A 187 -1.38 8.84 10.99
CA LEU A 187 -1.63 10.05 10.20
C LEU A 187 -1.50 11.35 11.00
N VAL A 188 -1.74 11.32 12.32
CA VAL A 188 -1.51 12.49 13.19
C VAL A 188 -0.02 12.85 13.21
N ILE A 189 0.85 11.84 13.25
CA ILE A 189 2.30 11.98 13.39
C ILE A 189 3.02 12.10 12.04
N ASN A 190 2.63 11.30 11.06
CA ASN A 190 3.23 11.26 9.75
C ASN A 190 2.96 12.57 8.98
N LYS A 191 4.01 13.10 8.33
CA LYS A 191 3.99 14.34 7.56
C LYS A 191 4.55 14.12 6.14
N THR A 192 4.40 12.92 5.60
CA THR A 192 4.89 12.55 4.26
C THR A 192 3.82 11.88 3.43
N LEU A 193 3.01 11.03 4.05
CA LEU A 193 1.88 10.38 3.39
C LEU A 193 0.87 11.44 2.94
N ASP A 194 0.61 11.42 1.64
CA ASP A 194 -0.18 12.41 0.94
C ASP A 194 -1.36 11.77 0.19
N TRP A 195 -1.26 10.46 -0.08
CA TRP A 195 -2.27 9.62 -0.71
C TRP A 195 -2.50 8.33 0.10
N LEU A 196 -3.76 8.05 0.43
CA LEU A 196 -4.17 6.85 1.15
C LEU A 196 -5.44 6.24 0.57
N ASP A 197 -5.41 4.92 0.31
CA ASP A 197 -6.60 4.12 0.04
C ASP A 197 -6.75 3.00 1.08
N ILE A 198 -7.86 3.04 1.83
CA ILE A 198 -8.29 2.01 2.79
C ILE A 198 -9.72 1.54 2.44
N SER A 199 -10.12 1.66 1.18
CA SER A 199 -11.42 1.21 0.67
C SER A 199 -11.61 -0.31 0.78
N ASN A 200 -12.86 -0.78 0.69
CA ASN A 200 -13.18 -2.22 0.72
C ASN A 200 -12.61 -2.92 1.96
N ASN A 201 -12.81 -2.29 3.12
CA ASN A 201 -12.46 -2.82 4.44
C ASN A 201 -13.73 -2.77 5.31
N ASN A 202 -13.61 -2.96 6.63
CA ASN A 202 -14.74 -2.91 7.56
C ASN A 202 -14.52 -1.85 8.65
N ILE A 203 -14.07 -0.65 8.28
CA ILE A 203 -13.69 0.37 9.26
C ILE A 203 -14.88 0.93 10.05
N SER A 204 -16.10 0.87 9.50
CA SER A 204 -17.35 1.36 10.11
C SER A 204 -17.33 2.84 10.51
N ASN A 205 -18.34 3.31 11.26
CA ASN A 205 -18.40 4.69 11.76
C ASN A 205 -17.24 5.03 12.70
N GLU A 206 -16.82 4.07 13.53
CA GLU A 206 -15.76 4.29 14.52
C GLU A 206 -14.42 4.56 13.83
N GLY A 207 -14.01 3.71 12.88
CA GLY A 207 -12.80 3.93 12.11
C GLY A 207 -12.85 5.18 11.26
N ALA A 208 -14.00 5.49 10.64
CA ALA A 208 -14.20 6.74 9.91
C ALA A 208 -14.05 7.97 10.82
N THR A 209 -14.51 7.89 12.07
CA THR A 209 -14.36 8.96 13.07
C THR A 209 -12.89 9.14 13.47
N SER A 210 -12.15 8.06 13.70
CA SER A 210 -10.70 8.13 13.96
C SER A 210 -9.96 8.80 12.80
N ILE A 211 -10.24 8.41 11.55
CA ILE A 211 -9.66 9.04 10.36
C ILE A 211 -10.04 10.52 10.28
N ALA A 212 -11.30 10.86 10.54
CA ALA A 212 -11.78 12.24 10.54
C ALA A 212 -11.03 13.10 11.58
N ASP A 213 -10.82 12.58 12.79
CA ASP A 213 -10.07 13.29 13.83
C ASP A 213 -8.60 13.49 13.44
N ALA A 214 -7.97 12.50 12.81
CA ALA A 214 -6.64 12.65 12.23
C ALA A 214 -6.59 13.72 11.13
N LEU A 215 -7.60 13.78 10.24
CA LEU A 215 -7.69 14.79 9.19
C LEU A 215 -7.79 16.23 9.72
N LYS A 216 -8.35 16.45 10.91
CA LYS A 216 -8.42 17.79 11.51
C LYS A 216 -7.04 18.40 11.79
N VAL A 217 -6.03 17.56 11.99
CA VAL A 217 -4.65 17.97 12.34
C VAL A 217 -3.60 17.57 11.30
N ASN A 218 -3.90 16.62 10.41
CA ASN A 218 -3.02 16.25 9.33
C ASN A 218 -2.95 17.37 8.28
N THR A 219 -1.74 17.64 7.79
CA THR A 219 -1.45 18.74 6.85
C THR A 219 -0.75 18.27 5.59
N THR A 220 -0.81 16.98 5.27
CA THR A 220 -0.12 16.40 4.10
C THR A 220 -1.05 15.60 3.22
N LEU A 221 -1.97 14.85 3.82
CA LEU A 221 -2.96 14.06 3.09
C LEU A 221 -3.83 14.98 2.23
N TRP A 222 -3.71 14.80 0.91
CA TRP A 222 -4.50 15.51 -0.08
C TRP A 222 -5.51 14.59 -0.76
N LYS A 223 -5.28 13.27 -0.75
CA LYS A 223 -6.13 12.28 -1.40
C LYS A 223 -6.44 11.10 -0.50
N LEU A 224 -7.73 10.85 -0.29
CA LEU A 224 -8.24 9.80 0.59
C LEU A 224 -9.37 9.02 -0.06
N TYR A 225 -9.25 7.70 -0.01
CA TYR A 225 -10.30 6.76 -0.39
C TYR A 225 -10.70 5.89 0.80
N ILE A 226 -11.98 5.98 1.18
CA ILE A 226 -12.60 5.16 2.22
C ILE A 226 -13.92 4.57 1.73
N SER A 227 -14.00 4.25 0.43
CA SER A 227 -15.20 3.67 -0.18
C SER A 227 -15.47 2.25 0.32
N ASN A 228 -16.72 1.80 0.29
CA ASN A 228 -17.11 0.44 0.70
C ASN A 228 -16.57 0.01 2.07
N ASN A 229 -17.00 0.71 3.12
CA ASN A 229 -16.45 0.59 4.46
C ASN A 229 -17.50 0.56 5.57
N ASN A 230 -18.77 0.35 5.20
CA ASN A 230 -19.93 0.34 6.09
C ASN A 230 -20.11 1.65 6.89
N ILE A 231 -19.74 2.79 6.30
CA ILE A 231 -19.89 4.12 6.90
C ILE A 231 -21.35 4.56 6.77
N SER A 232 -22.00 4.95 7.86
CA SER A 232 -23.36 5.52 7.87
C SER A 232 -23.34 7.04 8.08
N ASN A 233 -24.50 7.63 8.39
CA ASN A 233 -24.62 9.08 8.65
C ASN A 233 -23.70 9.60 9.75
N GLU A 234 -23.44 8.79 10.78
CA GLU A 234 -22.57 9.16 11.88
C GLU A 234 -21.12 9.35 11.40
N GLY A 235 -20.54 8.35 10.73
CA GLY A 235 -19.19 8.48 10.19
C GLY A 235 -19.09 9.56 9.11
N ALA A 236 -20.12 9.72 8.27
CA ALA A 236 -20.20 10.82 7.30
C ALA A 236 -20.21 12.20 7.97
N THR A 237 -20.87 12.33 9.13
CA THR A 237 -20.88 13.57 9.92
C THR A 237 -19.50 13.86 10.50
N SER A 238 -18.81 12.85 11.05
CA SER A 238 -17.42 13.01 11.51
C SER A 238 -16.50 13.50 10.39
N ILE A 239 -16.60 12.90 9.19
CA ILE A 239 -15.83 13.32 8.02
C ILE A 239 -16.20 14.75 7.60
N ALA A 240 -17.48 15.12 7.62
CA ALA A 240 -17.93 16.48 7.32
C ALA A 240 -17.34 17.51 8.31
N ASP A 241 -17.33 17.21 9.61
CA ASP A 241 -16.72 18.08 10.63
C ASP A 241 -15.22 18.25 10.38
N ALA A 242 -14.53 17.17 9.97
CA ALA A 242 -13.13 17.24 9.60
C ALA A 242 -12.89 18.13 8.37
N LEU A 243 -13.76 18.04 7.35
CA LEU A 243 -13.69 18.88 6.15
C LEU A 243 -13.86 20.37 6.48
N MET A 244 -14.67 20.76 7.46
CA MET A 244 -14.79 22.17 7.83
C MET A 244 -13.44 22.77 8.29
N ILE A 245 -12.61 21.95 8.94
CA ILE A 245 -11.33 22.34 9.53
C ILE A 245 -10.18 22.15 8.55
N ASN A 246 -10.08 20.97 7.95
CA ASN A 246 -8.96 20.55 7.11
C ASN A 246 -8.76 21.49 5.90
N LYS A 247 -7.49 21.80 5.59
CA LYS A 247 -7.09 22.71 4.52
C LYS A 247 -6.19 22.04 3.47
N THR A 248 -6.06 20.72 3.49
CA THR A 248 -5.16 19.97 2.59
C THR A 248 -5.88 18.99 1.68
N LEU A 249 -6.92 18.32 2.19
CA LEU A 249 -7.68 17.30 1.48
C LEU A 249 -8.42 17.89 0.29
N ASP A 250 -8.02 17.45 -0.88
CA ASP A 250 -8.47 17.89 -2.19
C ASP A 250 -9.42 16.87 -2.84
N TRP A 251 -9.19 15.60 -2.54
CA TRP A 251 -9.86 14.45 -3.14
C TRP A 251 -10.35 13.49 -2.05
N LEU A 252 -11.66 13.25 -2.04
CA LEU A 252 -12.31 12.35 -1.09
C LEU A 252 -13.28 11.40 -1.80
N ASP A 253 -13.08 10.11 -1.62
CA ASP A 253 -14.04 9.07 -2.02
C ASP A 253 -14.63 8.39 -0.78
N ILE A 254 -15.94 8.57 -0.60
CA ILE A 254 -16.78 7.94 0.43
C ILE A 254 -17.95 7.19 -0.21
N SER A 255 -17.81 6.80 -1.49
CA SER A 255 -18.80 6.05 -2.25
C SER A 255 -19.02 4.64 -1.68
N ASN A 256 -20.08 3.96 -2.14
CA ASN A 256 -20.39 2.57 -1.76
C ASN A 256 -20.55 2.39 -0.24
N ASN A 257 -21.14 3.37 0.44
CA ASN A 257 -21.37 3.34 1.89
C ASN A 257 -22.87 3.39 2.19
N ASN A 258 -23.23 3.54 3.47
CA ASN A 258 -24.61 3.57 3.95
C ASN A 258 -25.09 4.99 4.29
N ILE A 259 -24.62 6.00 3.55
CA ILE A 259 -24.93 7.42 3.80
C ILE A 259 -26.32 7.74 3.25
N SER A 260 -27.20 8.31 4.08
CA SER A 260 -28.54 8.77 3.67
C SER A 260 -28.61 10.30 3.63
N ASN A 261 -29.83 10.86 3.59
CA ASN A 261 -30.06 12.31 3.52
C ASN A 261 -29.41 13.08 4.66
N GLU A 262 -29.36 12.51 5.85
CA GLU A 262 -28.76 13.13 7.03
C GLU A 262 -27.24 13.30 6.83
N GLY A 263 -26.51 12.23 6.49
CA GLY A 263 -25.07 12.34 6.23
C GLY A 263 -24.75 13.20 5.00
N ALA A 264 -25.60 13.15 3.96
CA ALA A 264 -25.48 14.05 2.81
C ALA A 264 -25.66 15.53 3.20
N THR A 265 -26.54 15.82 4.16
CA THR A 265 -26.75 17.18 4.68
C THR A 265 -25.53 17.65 5.48
N SER A 266 -24.93 16.80 6.32
CA SER A 266 -23.67 17.12 7.02
C SER A 266 -22.56 17.45 6.01
N ILE A 267 -22.40 16.63 4.97
CA ILE A 267 -21.43 16.87 3.89
C ILE A 267 -21.73 18.19 3.16
N ALA A 268 -23.00 18.48 2.87
CA ALA A 268 -23.41 19.73 2.25
C ALA A 268 -23.02 20.95 3.10
N ASP A 269 -23.24 20.90 4.42
CA ASP A 269 -22.86 21.97 5.33
C ASP A 269 -21.34 22.16 5.39
N ALA A 270 -20.57 21.07 5.37
CA ALA A 270 -19.13 21.14 5.26
C ALA A 270 -18.68 21.78 3.93
N LEU A 271 -19.30 21.45 2.80
CA LEU A 271 -18.99 22.04 1.49
C LEU A 271 -19.27 23.56 1.45
N LYS A 272 -20.25 24.08 2.19
CA LYS A 272 -20.49 25.53 2.25
C LYS A 272 -19.28 26.27 2.83
N ILE A 273 -18.58 25.64 3.79
CA ILE A 273 -17.45 26.21 4.54
C ILE A 273 -16.11 25.87 3.91
N ASN A 274 -15.89 24.61 3.54
CA ASN A 274 -14.62 24.13 3.01
C ASN A 274 -14.34 24.76 1.63
N LYS A 275 -13.13 25.29 1.46
CA LYS A 275 -12.62 25.92 0.23
C LYS A 275 -11.37 25.22 -0.29
N ARG A 276 -11.22 23.93 0.01
CA ARG A 276 -10.06 23.11 -0.39
C ARG A 276 -10.47 21.88 -1.20
N LEU A 277 -11.57 21.23 -0.87
CA LEU A 277 -12.01 20.03 -1.54
C LEU A 277 -12.44 20.38 -2.98
N HIS A 278 -11.89 19.65 -3.93
CA HIS A 278 -12.06 19.84 -5.37
C HIS A 278 -12.81 18.66 -5.99
N TRP A 279 -12.62 17.46 -5.45
CA TRP A 279 -13.22 16.23 -5.92
C TRP A 279 -13.88 15.45 -4.78
N LEU A 280 -15.14 15.06 -4.99
CA LEU A 280 -15.92 14.28 -4.03
C LEU A 280 -16.72 13.19 -4.75
N ASP A 281 -16.67 11.96 -4.22
CA ASP A 281 -17.56 10.88 -4.63
C ASP A 281 -18.38 10.35 -3.46
N ILE A 282 -19.70 10.45 -3.61
CA ILE A 282 -20.75 9.97 -2.70
C ILE A 282 -21.72 9.04 -3.45
N SER A 283 -21.30 8.46 -4.58
CA SER A 283 -22.08 7.52 -5.37
C SER A 283 -22.36 6.22 -4.60
N ASN A 284 -23.35 5.45 -5.05
CA ASN A 284 -23.71 4.15 -4.46
C ASN A 284 -23.95 4.25 -2.94
N ASN A 285 -24.74 5.25 -2.54
CA ASN A 285 -25.19 5.45 -1.16
C ASN A 285 -26.74 5.43 -1.12
N ASN A 286 -27.32 5.75 0.03
CA ASN A 286 -28.77 5.77 0.25
C ASN A 286 -29.36 7.20 0.16
N ILE A 287 -28.75 8.09 -0.61
CA ILE A 287 -29.14 9.50 -0.71
C ILE A 287 -30.39 9.61 -1.60
N SER A 288 -31.45 10.27 -1.12
CA SER A 288 -32.63 10.55 -1.93
C SER A 288 -32.62 11.97 -2.49
N ASN A 289 -33.72 12.37 -3.15
CA ASN A 289 -33.88 13.73 -3.67
C ASN A 289 -33.64 14.81 -2.61
N GLU A 290 -33.97 14.56 -1.35
CA GLU A 290 -33.76 15.51 -0.25
C GLU A 290 -32.27 15.75 0.01
N GLY A 291 -31.47 14.69 0.22
CA GLY A 291 -30.03 14.85 0.42
C GLY A 291 -29.32 15.41 -0.81
N ALA A 292 -29.77 15.03 -2.02
CA ALA A 292 -29.28 15.62 -3.26
C ALA A 292 -29.58 17.13 -3.35
N THR A 293 -30.73 17.56 -2.84
CA THR A 293 -31.10 18.99 -2.74
C THR A 293 -30.16 19.73 -1.80
N SER A 294 -29.86 19.18 -0.61
CA SER A 294 -28.90 19.76 0.34
C SER A 294 -27.54 20.00 -0.32
N ILE A 295 -27.03 18.99 -1.04
CA ILE A 295 -25.75 19.10 -1.77
C ILE A 295 -25.84 20.16 -2.87
N ALA A 296 -26.89 20.16 -3.69
CA ALA A 296 -27.08 21.15 -4.75
C ALA A 296 -27.12 22.59 -4.20
N ASP A 297 -27.77 22.79 -3.04
CA ASP A 297 -27.79 24.09 -2.35
C ASP A 297 -26.42 24.51 -1.84
N ALA A 298 -25.61 23.59 -1.31
CA ALA A 298 -24.23 23.86 -0.93
C ALA A 298 -23.36 24.25 -2.13
N LEU A 299 -23.57 23.61 -3.28
CA LEU A 299 -22.82 23.91 -4.50
C LEU A 299 -23.07 25.32 -5.02
N LYS A 300 -24.24 25.93 -4.77
CA LYS A 300 -24.50 27.34 -5.14
C LYS A 300 -23.53 28.34 -4.50
N VAL A 301 -22.96 27.99 -3.33
CA VAL A 301 -22.02 28.84 -2.58
C VAL A 301 -20.60 28.28 -2.53
N ASN A 302 -20.43 26.98 -2.80
CA ASN A 302 -19.12 26.36 -2.94
C ASN A 302 -18.54 26.65 -4.33
N THR A 303 -17.33 27.23 -4.36
CA THR A 303 -16.64 27.64 -5.60
C THR A 303 -15.40 26.81 -5.89
N THR A 304 -15.08 25.81 -5.06
CA THR A 304 -13.83 25.03 -5.16
C THR A 304 -14.08 23.62 -5.67
N LEU A 305 -15.17 22.97 -5.23
CA LEU A 305 -15.54 21.68 -5.74
C LEU A 305 -15.84 21.82 -7.24
N TRP A 306 -15.10 21.08 -8.06
CA TRP A 306 -15.26 21.07 -9.51
C TRP A 306 -15.82 19.74 -10.01
N LYS A 307 -15.73 18.66 -9.21
CA LYS A 307 -16.30 17.37 -9.55
C LYS A 307 -17.01 16.72 -8.37
N LEU A 308 -18.26 16.34 -8.60
CA LEU A 308 -19.07 15.60 -7.66
C LEU A 308 -19.69 14.39 -8.35
N TYR A 309 -19.45 13.20 -7.82
CA TYR A 309 -20.15 11.98 -8.22
C TYR A 309 -21.23 11.64 -7.19
N ILE A 310 -22.46 11.47 -7.65
CA ILE A 310 -23.63 11.13 -6.81
C ILE A 310 -24.51 10.04 -7.46
N SER A 311 -23.99 9.39 -8.49
CA SER A 311 -24.66 8.31 -9.23
C SER A 311 -25.07 7.14 -8.33
N ASN A 312 -26.01 6.31 -8.80
CA ASN A 312 -26.48 5.10 -8.11
C ASN A 312 -26.97 5.35 -6.67
N ASN A 313 -27.58 6.51 -6.44
CA ASN A 313 -28.32 6.84 -5.22
C ASN A 313 -29.84 6.73 -5.46
N ASN A 314 -30.65 6.88 -4.41
CA ASN A 314 -32.12 6.83 -4.48
C ASN A 314 -32.75 8.13 -5.02
N ILE A 315 -32.16 8.71 -6.07
CA ILE A 315 -32.56 9.97 -6.68
C ILE A 315 -33.52 9.66 -7.83
N SER A 316 -34.78 10.10 -7.72
CA SER A 316 -35.80 9.86 -8.74
C SER A 316 -35.82 10.97 -9.79
N ASN A 317 -36.46 10.73 -10.94
CA ASN A 317 -36.56 11.72 -12.03
C ASN A 317 -37.20 13.07 -11.61
N GLY A 318 -37.96 13.13 -10.51
CA GLY A 318 -38.42 14.40 -9.94
C GLY A 318 -37.30 15.25 -9.34
N GLY A 319 -36.21 14.60 -8.90
CA GLY A 319 -34.95 15.21 -8.50
C GLY A 319 -34.06 15.65 -9.67
N ALA A 320 -34.42 15.35 -10.92
CA ALA A 320 -33.67 15.82 -12.09
C ALA A 320 -33.75 17.36 -12.26
N THR A 321 -34.65 18.05 -11.55
CA THR A 321 -34.67 19.53 -11.51
C THR A 321 -33.45 20.13 -10.80
N PHE A 322 -32.69 19.34 -10.03
CA PHE A 322 -31.44 19.74 -9.36
C PHE A 322 -30.19 19.55 -10.24
N SER A 323 -30.30 18.85 -11.39
CA SER A 323 -29.22 18.53 -12.34
C SER A 323 -28.64 19.73 -13.10
N ALA A 324 -28.98 20.97 -12.74
CA ALA A 324 -28.48 22.15 -13.44
C ALA A 324 -27.00 22.45 -13.13
N ASP A 325 -26.47 21.96 -12.00
CA ASP A 325 -25.05 22.13 -11.69
C ASP A 325 -24.21 21.11 -12.48
N LYS A 326 -23.43 21.62 -13.43
CA LYS A 326 -22.57 20.83 -14.32
C LYS A 326 -21.50 20.00 -13.59
N ARG A 327 -21.28 20.25 -12.31
CA ARG A 327 -20.34 19.49 -11.49
C ARG A 327 -20.91 18.17 -11.00
N MET A 328 -22.25 18.04 -10.95
CA MET A 328 -22.93 16.82 -10.52
C MET A 328 -22.95 15.78 -11.64
N MET A 329 -22.34 14.63 -11.38
CA MET A 329 -22.31 13.48 -12.27
C MET A 329 -23.28 12.43 -11.71
N PHE A 330 -24.36 12.19 -12.46
CA PHE A 330 -25.42 11.21 -12.17
C PHE A 330 -25.21 9.91 -12.95
#